data_AF-A0A350NR10-F1
#
_entry.id   AF-A0A350NR10-F1
#
_cell.length_a   1.000
_cell.length_b   1.000
_cell.length_c   1.000
_cell.angle_alpha   90.00
_cell.angle_beta   90.00
_cell.angle_gamma   90.00
#
_symmetry.space_group_name_H-M   'P 1'
#
loop_
_entity.id
_entity.type
_entity.pdbx_description
1 polymer ?
#
loop_
_entity_poly.entity_id
_entity_poly.type
_entity_poly.pdbx_seq_one_letter_code
_entity_poly.pdbx_strand_id
1 'polypeptide(L)'
;GSDEKGALLEYELFVKLRETISGFTSIMQENAQALAEMDVLSAFAETAVRNNYVRPELVTGGELFYKDGRHPVVEKMSDAGSFVANDLYLDLKDNRIMIVTGPNMAGKSTFLRQTALIVLLSQIGSFVPASYARLAIVDRIFTRVGASDDLATGQSTFMVEMNELANILNHAGKNSLLILDEIGRGTSTYDGLSIAWAVIEYLQDPENIGAKTLFATHYHELTELEGRLPGIKNVQVSVSKHGEDIVFLRKIVPGGADRSYGIEVARLAGLPAAVLERAREILVDLERTAADELSMVVRKTGTSVASAVAAASENAKPVQQLALFQPTPEPLAAELARLDLSRLTPLEALTLLHEWQHRYSKLNSEPNSKSNSEATASNKVAAAATSQKIAEVAATSEGEERNG
;
A
#
# COMPACT_ATOMS: atom_id res chain seq x y z
N GLY A 1 71.87 25.96 -3.91
CA GLY A 1 72.73 27.09 -3.45
C GLY A 1 71.94 28.18 -2.74
N SER A 2 71.51 29.22 -3.47
CA SER A 2 70.66 30.31 -2.94
C SER A 2 69.19 29.92 -2.90
N ASP A 3 68.69 29.26 -3.95
CA ASP A 3 67.28 28.86 -4.05
C ASP A 3 66.90 27.78 -3.03
N GLU A 4 67.79 26.82 -2.77
CA GLU A 4 67.60 25.83 -1.69
C GLU A 4 67.53 26.48 -0.31
N LYS A 5 68.35 27.51 -0.05
CA LYS A 5 68.30 28.22 1.24
C LYS A 5 67.01 29.02 1.39
N GLY A 6 66.50 29.60 0.31
CA GLY A 6 65.20 30.26 0.28
C GLY A 6 64.07 29.27 0.59
N ALA A 7 64.04 28.13 -0.10
CA ALA A 7 63.01 27.10 0.09
C ALA A 7 63.01 26.51 1.51
N LEU A 8 64.19 26.29 2.11
CA LEU A 8 64.30 25.81 3.49
C LEU A 8 63.74 26.80 4.50
N LEU A 9 64.06 28.09 4.34
CA LEU A 9 63.55 29.14 5.22
C LEU A 9 62.03 29.32 5.08
N GLU A 10 61.50 29.22 3.86
CA GLU A 10 60.06 29.26 3.60
C GLU A 10 59.33 28.10 4.30
N TYR A 11 59.87 26.88 4.21
CA TYR A 11 59.30 25.73 4.89
C TYR A 11 59.32 25.88 6.42
N GLU A 12 60.41 26.38 6.98
CA GLU A 12 60.51 26.65 8.43
C GLU A 12 59.46 27.67 8.89
N LEU A 13 59.30 28.78 8.16
CA LEU A 13 58.28 29.78 8.45
C LEU A 13 56.86 29.22 8.31
N PHE A 14 56.61 28.38 7.31
CA PHE A 14 55.32 27.72 7.11
C PHE A 14 54.97 26.75 8.25
N VAL A 15 55.94 25.93 8.71
CA VAL A 15 55.74 25.04 9.85
C VAL A 15 55.45 25.84 11.12
N LYS A 16 56.21 26.91 11.38
CA LYS A 16 55.97 27.79 12.51
C LYS A 16 54.59 28.45 12.48
N LEU A 17 54.13 28.87 11.29
CA LEU A 17 52.78 29.38 11.09
C LEU A 17 51.73 28.31 11.41
N ARG A 18 51.90 27.09 10.90
CA ARG A 18 50.99 25.96 11.17
C ARG A 18 50.91 25.62 12.66
N GLU A 19 52.04 25.58 13.37
CA GLU A 19 52.08 25.32 14.82
C GLU A 19 51.44 26.46 15.61
N THR A 20 51.63 27.70 15.17
CA THR A 20 50.96 28.85 15.80
C THR A 20 49.45 28.76 15.62
N ILE A 21 48.97 28.46 14.40
CA ILE A 21 47.53 28.32 14.10
C ILE A 21 46.93 27.11 14.81
N SER A 22 47.64 25.99 14.94
CA SER A 22 47.12 24.78 15.60
C SER A 22 46.79 25.03 17.07
N GLY A 23 47.48 25.95 17.73
CA GLY A 23 47.14 26.41 19.09
C GLY A 23 45.74 27.06 19.20
N PHE A 24 45.17 27.53 18.09
CA PHE A 24 43.83 28.13 18.03
C PHE A 24 42.74 27.17 17.54
N THR A 25 43.04 25.88 17.38
CA THR A 25 42.08 24.89 16.83
C THR A 25 40.74 24.89 17.57
N SER A 26 40.74 24.98 18.92
CA SER A 26 39.50 25.03 19.72
C SER A 26 38.62 26.21 19.33
N ILE A 27 39.20 27.41 19.27
CA ILE A 27 38.48 28.64 18.92
C ILE A 27 37.96 28.58 17.47
N MET A 28 38.74 28.00 16.56
CA MET A 28 38.29 27.80 15.17
C MET A 28 37.10 26.84 15.08
N GLN A 29 37.10 25.75 15.87
CA GLN A 29 35.98 24.80 15.93
C GLN A 29 34.73 25.42 16.56
N GLU A 30 34.89 26.19 17.65
CA GLU A 30 33.79 26.94 18.29
C GLU A 30 33.16 27.94 17.31
N ASN A 31 33.99 28.71 16.59
CA ASN A 31 33.51 29.64 15.58
C ASN A 31 32.81 28.92 14.42
N ALA A 32 33.34 27.77 13.97
CA ALA A 32 32.72 26.98 12.92
C ALA A 32 31.34 26.46 13.35
N GLN A 33 31.20 26.00 14.60
CA GLN A 33 29.91 25.55 15.14
C GLN A 33 28.89 26.70 15.23
N ALA A 34 29.32 27.88 15.69
CA ALA A 34 28.46 29.06 15.77
C ALA A 34 27.99 29.53 14.37
N LEU A 35 28.90 29.51 13.38
CA LEU A 35 28.55 29.84 11.99
C LEU A 35 27.58 28.81 11.40
N ALA A 36 27.77 27.52 11.68
CA ALA A 36 26.88 26.46 11.22
C ALA A 36 25.47 26.61 11.83
N GLU A 37 25.36 26.93 13.12
CA GLU A 37 24.07 27.19 13.77
C GLU A 37 23.38 28.42 13.15
N MET A 38 24.11 29.51 12.93
CA MET A 38 23.59 30.71 12.28
C MET A 38 23.09 30.43 10.85
N ASP A 39 23.82 29.62 10.07
CA ASP A 39 23.45 29.23 8.71
C ASP A 39 22.13 28.44 8.69
N VAL A 40 22.02 27.41 9.54
CA VAL A 40 20.80 26.59 9.65
C VAL A 40 19.59 27.43 10.10
N LEU A 41 19.74 28.27 11.13
CA LEU A 41 18.65 29.12 11.61
C LEU A 41 18.22 30.15 10.56
N SER A 42 19.17 30.70 9.80
CA SER A 42 18.89 31.63 8.71
C SER A 42 18.14 30.92 7.57
N ALA A 43 18.55 29.70 7.21
CA ALA A 43 17.89 28.89 6.19
C ALA A 43 16.45 28.51 6.59
N PHE A 44 16.21 28.19 7.88
CA PHE A 44 14.86 27.97 8.39
C PHE A 44 13.99 29.22 8.32
N ALA A 45 14.51 30.39 8.70
CA ALA A 45 13.78 31.65 8.62
C ALA A 45 13.45 32.03 7.17
N GLU A 46 14.41 31.90 6.25
CA GLU A 46 14.21 32.14 4.82
C GLU A 46 13.15 31.22 4.22
N THR A 47 13.22 29.93 4.54
CA THR A 47 12.24 28.93 4.11
C THR A 47 10.85 29.27 4.64
N ALA A 48 10.75 29.69 5.91
CA ALA A 48 9.48 30.03 6.53
C ALA A 48 8.81 31.22 5.86
N VAL A 49 9.57 32.28 5.57
CA VAL A 49 9.06 33.48 4.89
C VAL A 49 8.65 33.17 3.46
N ARG A 50 9.49 32.46 2.69
CA ARG A 50 9.19 32.14 1.28
C ARG A 50 7.99 31.24 1.09
N ASN A 51 7.72 30.37 2.07
CA ASN A 51 6.71 29.32 1.95
C ASN A 51 5.49 29.55 2.85
N ASN A 52 5.41 30.70 3.51
CA ASN A 52 4.37 31.03 4.48
C ASN A 52 4.22 29.95 5.55
N TYR A 53 5.32 29.54 6.17
CA TYR A 53 5.27 28.61 7.30
C TYR A 53 5.02 29.37 8.59
N VAL A 54 4.41 28.70 9.56
CA VAL A 54 4.06 29.29 10.85
C VAL A 54 4.87 28.66 11.97
N ARG A 55 5.14 29.43 13.02
CA ARG A 55 5.80 28.92 14.22
C ARG A 55 4.82 27.99 14.94
N PRO A 56 5.14 26.70 15.13
CA PRO A 56 4.27 25.81 15.88
C PRO A 56 4.29 26.16 17.37
N GLU A 57 3.16 26.00 18.05
CA GLU A 57 3.06 26.03 19.50
C GLU A 57 3.35 24.61 20.03
N LEU A 58 4.43 24.45 20.80
CA LEU A 58 4.75 23.17 21.43
C LEU A 58 3.98 23.00 22.74
N VAL A 59 3.27 21.88 22.88
CA VAL A 59 2.36 21.63 24.02
C VAL A 59 2.68 20.30 24.73
N THR A 60 2.30 20.18 26.00
CA THR A 60 2.61 19.00 26.84
C THR A 60 1.45 17.99 26.98
N GLY A 61 0.34 18.17 26.26
CA GLY A 61 -0.91 17.41 26.42
C GLY A 61 -1.17 16.28 25.42
N GLY A 62 -0.17 15.87 24.63
CA GLY A 62 -0.30 14.80 23.63
C GLY A 62 -1.12 15.16 22.38
N GLU A 63 -1.63 16.39 22.29
CA GLU A 63 -2.40 16.94 21.15
C GLU A 63 -1.50 17.17 19.93
N LEU A 64 -1.93 16.70 18.75
CA LEU A 64 -1.39 17.10 17.45
C LEU A 64 -2.51 17.77 16.65
N PHE A 65 -2.44 19.08 16.55
CA PHE A 65 -3.42 19.89 15.84
C PHE A 65 -2.75 20.82 14.85
N TYR A 66 -3.23 20.84 13.62
CA TYR A 66 -2.89 21.90 12.68
C TYR A 66 -4.06 22.22 11.75
N LYS A 67 -4.07 23.46 11.25
CA LYS A 67 -4.99 23.92 10.20
C LYS A 67 -4.24 24.18 8.91
N ASP A 68 -4.86 23.86 7.80
CA ASP A 68 -4.33 24.06 6.44
C ASP A 68 -2.88 23.55 6.31
N GLY A 69 -2.61 22.37 6.85
CA GLY A 69 -1.34 21.69 6.69
C GLY A 69 -1.09 21.35 5.23
N ARG A 70 0.16 21.52 4.79
CA ARG A 70 0.64 21.27 3.43
C ARG A 70 1.86 20.37 3.46
N HIS A 71 2.04 19.58 2.42
CA HIS A 71 3.22 18.72 2.31
C HIS A 71 4.41 19.56 1.78
N PRO A 72 5.50 19.72 2.54
CA PRO A 72 6.55 20.71 2.25
C PRO A 72 7.28 20.50 0.91
N VAL A 73 7.34 19.24 0.43
CA VAL A 73 7.90 18.89 -0.89
C VAL A 73 6.87 18.96 -2.02
N VAL A 74 5.73 18.27 -1.87
CA VAL A 74 4.72 18.17 -2.93
C VAL A 74 4.09 19.53 -3.26
N GLU A 75 3.95 20.44 -2.28
CA GLU A 75 3.43 21.80 -2.54
C GLU A 75 4.33 22.58 -3.52
N LYS A 76 5.63 22.29 -3.55
CA LYS A 76 6.60 22.94 -4.46
C LYS A 76 6.64 22.33 -5.85
N MET A 77 6.21 21.09 -5.99
CA MET A 77 6.10 20.39 -7.28
C MET A 77 4.76 20.64 -7.97
N SER A 78 3.79 21.19 -7.23
CA SER A 78 2.47 21.52 -7.74
C SER A 78 2.43 22.97 -8.24
N ASP A 79 1.54 23.29 -9.18
CA ASP A 79 1.35 24.66 -9.63
C ASP A 79 0.99 25.58 -8.45
N ALA A 80 1.43 26.84 -8.48
CA ALA A 80 1.20 27.78 -7.40
C ALA A 80 -0.29 27.88 -7.04
N GLY A 81 -0.63 27.59 -5.78
CA GLY A 81 -2.01 27.61 -5.27
C GLY A 81 -2.87 26.37 -5.57
N SER A 82 -2.32 25.34 -6.23
CA SER A 82 -3.06 24.12 -6.57
C SER A 82 -3.03 23.04 -5.48
N PHE A 83 -2.12 23.13 -4.51
CA PHE A 83 -2.04 22.16 -3.42
C PHE A 83 -3.21 22.35 -2.44
N VAL A 84 -3.94 21.27 -2.16
CA VAL A 84 -5.09 21.30 -1.25
C VAL A 84 -4.63 21.04 0.18
N ALA A 85 -4.77 22.07 1.02
CA ALA A 85 -4.39 22.01 2.41
C ALA A 85 -5.43 21.25 3.27
N ASN A 86 -4.95 20.54 4.29
CA ASN A 86 -5.77 19.67 5.12
C ASN A 86 -5.57 19.95 6.60
N ASP A 87 -6.61 19.72 7.40
CA ASP A 87 -6.55 19.87 8.85
C ASP A 87 -6.25 18.50 9.47
N LEU A 88 -5.67 18.52 10.67
CA LEU A 88 -5.49 17.32 11.48
C LEU A 88 -5.82 17.65 12.93
N TYR A 89 -6.55 16.74 13.58
CA TYR A 89 -6.69 16.71 15.03
C TYR A 89 -6.48 15.29 15.54
N LEU A 90 -5.45 15.10 16.36
CA LEU A 90 -5.24 13.87 17.13
C LEU A 90 -4.97 14.22 18.59
N ASP A 91 -5.46 13.40 19.50
CA ASP A 91 -5.20 13.51 20.93
C ASP A 91 -4.97 12.12 21.55
N LEU A 92 -4.75 12.07 22.86
CA LEU A 92 -4.65 10.80 23.60
C LEU A 92 -5.98 10.36 24.20
N LYS A 93 -7.10 10.91 23.74
CA LYS A 93 -8.47 10.69 24.27
C LYS A 93 -9.41 10.23 23.15
N ASP A 94 -10.22 11.15 22.62
CA ASP A 94 -11.35 10.87 21.74
C ASP A 94 -10.95 10.83 20.25
N ASN A 95 -9.72 11.21 19.92
CA ASN A 95 -9.22 11.35 18.55
C ASN A 95 -7.83 10.71 18.42
N ARG A 96 -7.68 9.49 18.95
CA ARG A 96 -6.40 8.78 18.99
C ARG A 96 -6.04 8.16 17.65
N ILE A 97 -7.01 7.50 17.01
CA ILE A 97 -6.82 6.85 15.72
C ILE A 97 -7.74 7.49 14.69
N MET A 98 -7.15 7.95 13.59
CA MET A 98 -7.88 8.42 12.44
C MET A 98 -7.78 7.39 11.31
N ILE A 99 -8.92 6.76 11.00
CA ILE A 99 -9.03 5.82 9.88
C ILE A 99 -9.26 6.63 8.61
N VAL A 100 -8.32 6.57 7.67
CA VAL A 100 -8.32 7.34 6.43
C VAL A 100 -8.73 6.43 5.28
N THR A 101 -9.92 6.67 4.74
CA THR A 101 -10.47 5.90 3.60
C THR A 101 -10.50 6.72 2.31
N GLY A 102 -10.61 6.03 1.18
CA GLY A 102 -10.69 6.64 -0.15
C GLY A 102 -9.78 5.93 -1.16
N PRO A 103 -9.85 6.31 -2.45
CA PRO A 103 -9.09 5.64 -3.50
C PRO A 103 -7.57 5.92 -3.44
N ASN A 104 -6.76 5.05 -4.07
CA ASN A 104 -5.29 5.06 -3.94
C ASN A 104 -4.57 6.24 -4.61
N MET A 105 -5.27 7.02 -5.43
CA MET A 105 -4.75 8.24 -6.06
C MET A 105 -5.34 9.53 -5.47
N ALA A 106 -6.09 9.42 -4.37
CA ALA A 106 -6.82 10.54 -3.79
C ALA A 106 -5.97 11.42 -2.86
N GLY A 107 -4.74 11.02 -2.53
CA GLY A 107 -3.83 11.78 -1.67
C GLY A 107 -3.77 11.33 -0.21
N LYS A 108 -4.28 10.12 0.11
CA LYS A 108 -4.15 9.52 1.46
C LYS A 108 -2.69 9.49 1.92
N SER A 109 -1.81 8.84 1.16
CA SER A 109 -0.38 8.72 1.52
C SER A 109 0.32 10.08 1.61
N THR A 110 -0.10 11.07 0.81
CA THR A 110 0.40 12.45 0.90
C THR A 110 0.01 13.09 2.23
N PHE A 111 -1.26 12.97 2.66
CA PHE A 111 -1.73 13.48 3.94
C PHE A 111 -1.03 12.80 5.14
N LEU A 112 -0.83 11.48 5.06
CA LEU A 112 -0.10 10.69 6.05
C LEU A 112 1.34 11.20 6.19
N ARG A 113 2.10 11.23 5.09
CA ARG A 113 3.51 11.69 5.09
C ARG A 113 3.63 13.16 5.48
N GLN A 114 2.70 14.01 5.05
CA GLN A 114 2.64 15.41 5.45
C GLN A 114 2.60 15.56 6.97
N THR A 115 1.76 14.78 7.66
CA THR A 115 1.67 14.83 9.12
C THR A 115 3.00 14.48 9.78
N ALA A 116 3.67 13.42 9.32
CA ALA A 116 5.00 13.04 9.79
C ALA A 116 6.01 14.19 9.64
N LEU A 117 6.03 14.81 8.46
CA LEU A 117 6.96 15.89 8.14
C LEU A 117 6.70 17.15 8.95
N ILE A 118 5.43 17.52 9.17
CA ILE A 118 5.06 18.67 10.02
C ILE A 118 5.56 18.47 11.45
N VAL A 119 5.35 17.27 12.02
CA VAL A 119 5.82 16.96 13.37
C VAL A 119 7.35 16.96 13.43
N LEU A 120 8.03 16.35 12.46
CA LEU A 120 9.49 16.35 12.39
C LEU A 120 10.06 17.78 12.28
N LEU A 121 9.52 18.61 11.39
CA LEU A 121 9.92 20.01 11.22
C LEU A 121 9.77 20.80 12.53
N SER A 122 8.69 20.58 13.27
CA SER A 122 8.48 21.24 14.56
C SER A 122 9.54 20.85 15.60
N GLN A 123 9.96 19.58 15.64
CA GLN A 123 10.90 19.06 16.63
C GLN A 123 12.37 19.33 16.29
N ILE A 124 12.71 19.59 15.02
CA ILE A 124 14.03 20.11 14.65
C ILE A 124 14.16 21.64 14.85
N GLY A 125 13.09 22.31 15.33
CA GLY A 125 13.09 23.74 15.61
C GLY A 125 12.73 24.63 14.42
N SER A 126 12.17 24.06 13.34
CA SER A 126 11.73 24.82 12.16
C SER A 126 10.29 25.32 12.28
N PHE A 127 9.91 26.24 11.41
CA PHE A 127 8.51 26.60 11.17
C PHE A 127 7.85 25.51 10.33
N VAL A 128 6.53 25.38 10.39
CA VAL A 128 5.79 24.30 9.75
C VAL A 128 4.84 24.78 8.63
N PRO A 129 4.63 23.97 7.57
CA PRO A 129 3.75 24.29 6.45
C PRO A 129 2.26 24.21 6.82
N ALA A 130 1.76 25.12 7.65
CA ALA A 130 0.37 25.19 8.10
C ALA A 130 -0.08 26.65 8.22
N SER A 131 -1.39 26.91 8.38
CA SER A 131 -1.88 28.24 8.79
C SER A 131 -1.87 28.40 10.32
N TYR A 132 -1.93 27.29 11.05
CA TYR A 132 -1.83 27.21 12.50
C TYR A 132 -1.36 25.82 12.93
N ALA A 133 -0.56 25.71 14.01
CA ALA A 133 -0.14 24.41 14.54
C ALA A 133 0.08 24.44 16.07
N ARG A 134 -0.50 23.47 16.77
CA ARG A 134 -0.22 23.10 18.16
C ARG A 134 0.22 21.64 18.18
N LEU A 135 1.48 21.38 18.50
CA LEU A 135 2.07 20.05 18.34
C LEU A 135 2.73 19.62 19.64
N ALA A 136 2.23 18.53 20.20
CA ALA A 136 2.91 17.84 21.28
C ALA A 136 4.16 17.13 20.77
N ILE A 137 5.16 17.03 21.65
CA ILE A 137 6.38 16.29 21.36
C ILE A 137 6.05 14.80 21.26
N VAL A 138 6.46 14.18 20.15
CA VAL A 138 6.45 12.74 19.95
C VAL A 138 7.85 12.19 20.16
N ASP A 139 7.94 11.01 20.76
CA ASP A 139 9.22 10.34 21.02
C ASP A 139 9.76 9.62 19.78
N ARG A 140 8.85 9.03 18.99
CA ARG A 140 9.15 8.27 17.77
C ARG A 140 8.03 8.45 16.76
N ILE A 141 8.43 8.55 15.49
CA ILE A 141 7.52 8.46 14.34
C ILE A 141 7.74 7.09 13.70
N PHE A 142 6.71 6.25 13.72
CA PHE A 142 6.71 4.96 13.05
C PHE A 142 5.94 5.05 11.74
N THR A 143 6.52 4.52 10.68
CA THR A 143 5.90 4.53 9.36
C THR A 143 5.90 3.14 8.78
N ARG A 144 4.72 2.68 8.36
CA ARG A 144 4.55 1.60 7.41
C ARG A 144 3.84 2.19 6.21
N VAL A 145 4.63 2.74 5.29
CA VAL A 145 4.14 3.35 4.06
C VAL A 145 4.83 2.62 2.94
N GLY A 146 4.07 1.80 2.19
CA GLY A 146 4.58 0.75 1.30
C GLY A 146 5.93 1.06 0.64
N ALA A 147 6.88 0.13 0.82
CA ALA A 147 8.13 0.12 0.09
C ALA A 147 7.89 -0.34 -1.34
N SER A 148 8.58 0.29 -2.30
CA SER A 148 8.84 -0.31 -3.60
C SER A 148 9.59 -1.64 -3.38
N ASP A 149 9.08 -2.72 -3.98
CA ASP A 149 9.51 -4.10 -3.77
C ASP A 149 11.04 -4.24 -3.69
N ASP A 150 11.54 -4.66 -2.52
CA ASP A 150 12.91 -5.14 -2.38
C ASP A 150 12.95 -6.66 -2.64
N LEU A 151 12.91 -7.01 -3.92
CA LEU A 151 13.04 -8.38 -4.43
C LEU A 151 14.40 -9.04 -4.10
N ALA A 152 15.36 -8.31 -3.50
CA ALA A 152 16.71 -8.81 -3.27
C ALA A 152 16.85 -9.75 -2.06
N THR A 153 15.87 -9.78 -1.14
CA THR A 153 16.03 -10.47 0.16
C THR A 153 15.44 -11.88 0.22
N GLY A 154 14.73 -12.34 -0.81
CA GLY A 154 14.11 -13.68 -0.84
C GLY A 154 12.99 -13.90 0.19
N GLN A 155 12.56 -12.85 0.90
CA GLN A 155 11.39 -12.89 1.79
C GLN A 155 10.12 -12.51 1.03
N SER A 156 8.96 -13.06 1.40
CA SER A 156 7.69 -12.62 0.82
C SER A 156 7.41 -11.17 1.24
N THR A 157 6.82 -10.39 0.34
CA THR A 157 6.42 -9.00 0.61
C THR A 157 5.52 -8.88 1.84
N PHE A 158 4.65 -9.87 2.06
CA PHE A 158 3.81 -9.97 3.25
C PHE A 158 4.61 -10.24 4.53
N MET A 159 5.65 -11.09 4.49
CA MET A 159 6.49 -11.33 5.67
C MET A 159 7.28 -10.08 6.07
N VAL A 160 7.81 -9.34 5.09
CA VAL A 160 8.46 -8.04 5.34
C VAL A 160 7.47 -7.06 5.98
N GLU A 161 6.26 -6.97 5.45
CA GLU A 161 5.19 -6.17 6.02
C GLU A 161 4.86 -6.55 7.48
N MET A 162 4.75 -7.85 7.77
CA MET A 162 4.48 -8.34 9.13
C MET A 162 5.64 -8.07 10.09
N ASN A 163 6.89 -8.18 9.63
CA ASN A 163 8.07 -7.84 10.43
C ASN A 163 8.14 -6.34 10.73
N GLU A 164 7.82 -5.48 9.75
CA GLU A 164 7.72 -4.03 9.96
C GLU A 164 6.64 -3.69 10.98
N LEU A 165 5.44 -4.27 10.82
CA LEU A 165 4.34 -4.10 11.76
C LEU A 165 4.71 -4.58 13.17
N ALA A 166 5.32 -5.77 13.30
CA ALA A 166 5.77 -6.30 14.57
C ALA A 166 6.82 -5.38 15.23
N ASN A 167 7.75 -4.83 14.45
CA ASN A 167 8.72 -3.87 14.97
C ASN A 167 8.04 -2.59 15.51
N ILE A 168 7.02 -2.09 14.83
CA ILE A 168 6.22 -0.94 15.29
C ILE A 168 5.52 -1.29 16.61
N LEU A 169 4.80 -2.41 16.66
CA LEU A 169 4.01 -2.80 17.85
C LEU A 169 4.89 -3.10 19.08
N ASN A 170 6.11 -3.58 18.90
CA ASN A 170 7.01 -3.88 20.01
C ASN A 170 7.75 -2.64 20.57
N HIS A 171 7.83 -1.54 19.83
CA HIS A 171 8.64 -0.38 20.21
C HIS A 171 7.88 0.94 20.29
N ALA A 172 6.63 0.98 19.81
CA ALA A 172 5.76 2.13 19.96
C ALA A 172 5.31 2.29 21.41
N GLY A 173 5.28 3.53 21.88
CA GLY A 173 4.71 3.89 23.17
C GLY A 173 3.61 4.92 23.00
N LYS A 174 2.90 5.26 24.08
CA LYS A 174 1.79 6.23 24.08
C LYS A 174 2.10 7.58 23.43
N ASN A 175 3.36 8.01 23.46
CA ASN A 175 3.80 9.30 22.92
C ASN A 175 4.23 9.22 21.45
N SER A 176 4.22 8.03 20.86
CA SER A 176 4.58 7.83 19.46
C SER A 176 3.49 8.34 18.52
N LEU A 177 3.91 8.66 17.29
CA LEU A 177 3.03 8.87 16.14
C LEU A 177 3.21 7.71 15.18
N LEU A 178 2.12 7.01 14.87
CA LEU A 178 2.11 5.88 13.95
C LEU A 178 1.42 6.29 12.65
N ILE A 179 2.02 5.94 11.53
CA ILE A 179 1.51 6.18 10.20
C ILE A 179 1.51 4.85 9.46
N LEU A 180 0.32 4.25 9.33
CA LEU A 180 0.13 2.93 8.76
C LEU A 180 -0.69 3.06 7.48
N ASP A 181 -0.16 2.56 6.36
CA ASP A 181 -0.77 2.64 5.04
C ASP A 181 -0.93 1.23 4.46
N GLU A 182 -2.19 0.83 4.23
CA GLU A 182 -2.58 -0.43 3.57
C GLU A 182 -2.06 -1.72 4.23
N ILE A 183 -2.15 -1.82 5.56
CA ILE A 183 -1.85 -3.07 6.28
C ILE A 183 -2.77 -4.21 5.83
N GLY A 184 -2.20 -5.39 5.60
CA GLY A 184 -2.91 -6.63 5.28
C GLY A 184 -3.15 -6.86 3.79
N ARG A 185 -2.65 -5.99 2.90
CA ARG A 185 -2.92 -6.08 1.46
C ARG A 185 -2.22 -7.26 0.75
N GLY A 186 -1.10 -7.75 1.31
CA GLY A 186 -0.30 -8.84 0.72
C GLY A 186 -0.83 -10.26 0.94
N THR A 187 -2.02 -10.43 1.53
CA THR A 187 -2.60 -11.74 1.89
C THR A 187 -4.08 -11.85 1.49
N SER A 188 -4.76 -12.93 1.89
CA SER A 188 -6.20 -13.10 1.67
C SER A 188 -6.98 -11.93 2.29
N THR A 189 -8.08 -11.53 1.65
CA THR A 189 -8.86 -10.35 2.07
C THR A 189 -9.31 -10.45 3.53
N TYR A 190 -9.78 -11.63 3.96
CA TYR A 190 -10.23 -11.85 5.33
C TYR A 190 -9.08 -11.90 6.34
N ASP A 191 -7.94 -12.50 6.00
CA ASP A 191 -6.77 -12.49 6.90
C ASP A 191 -6.24 -11.08 7.06
N GLY A 192 -6.11 -10.33 5.96
CA GLY A 192 -5.64 -8.95 5.96
C GLY A 192 -6.54 -8.03 6.77
N LEU A 193 -7.86 -8.13 6.57
CA LEU A 193 -8.85 -7.40 7.36
C LEU A 193 -8.76 -7.75 8.85
N SER A 194 -8.67 -9.04 9.18
CA SER A 194 -8.63 -9.51 10.58
C SER A 194 -7.38 -9.01 11.30
N ILE A 195 -6.23 -9.04 10.64
CA ILE A 195 -4.97 -8.51 11.18
C ILE A 195 -5.09 -6.99 11.37
N ALA A 196 -5.54 -6.26 10.35
CA ALA A 196 -5.69 -4.81 10.43
C ALA A 196 -6.64 -4.38 11.56
N TRP A 197 -7.75 -5.11 11.73
CA TRP A 197 -8.70 -4.91 12.82
C TRP A 197 -8.04 -5.10 14.19
N ALA A 198 -7.40 -6.25 14.41
CA ALA A 198 -6.73 -6.56 15.68
C ALA A 198 -5.61 -5.55 16.02
N VAL A 199 -4.89 -5.06 15.00
CA VAL A 199 -3.89 -4.00 15.17
C VAL A 199 -4.54 -2.70 15.63
N ILE A 200 -5.67 -2.29 15.04
CA ILE A 200 -6.36 -1.06 15.46
C ILE A 200 -6.82 -1.19 16.92
N GLU A 201 -7.40 -2.33 17.32
CA GLU A 201 -7.77 -2.60 18.72
C GLU A 201 -6.56 -2.48 19.66
N TYR A 202 -5.45 -3.12 19.31
CA TYR A 202 -4.23 -3.09 20.11
C TYR A 202 -3.61 -1.68 20.23
N LEU A 203 -3.64 -0.88 19.16
CA LEU A 203 -3.14 0.49 19.15
C LEU A 203 -4.07 1.46 19.88
N GLN A 204 -5.37 1.23 19.80
CA GLN A 204 -6.39 2.08 20.39
C GLN A 204 -6.36 1.99 21.90
N ASP A 205 -6.14 0.80 22.45
CA ASP A 205 -6.17 0.55 23.89
C ASP A 205 -4.98 1.20 24.63
N PRO A 206 -5.20 2.14 25.58
CA PRO A 206 -4.13 2.70 26.39
C PRO A 206 -3.45 1.73 27.36
N GLU A 207 -4.05 0.58 27.68
CA GLU A 207 -3.40 -0.47 28.47
C GLU A 207 -2.34 -1.22 27.67
N ASN A 208 -2.47 -1.22 26.33
CA ASN A 208 -1.46 -1.75 25.41
C ASN A 208 -0.47 -0.66 25.00
N ILE A 209 -0.82 0.14 23.98
CA ILE A 209 0.05 1.22 23.45
C ILE A 209 -0.62 2.58 23.64
N GLY A 210 -1.84 2.74 23.11
CA GLY A 210 -2.57 4.00 23.15
C GLY A 210 -1.92 5.16 22.41
N ALA A 211 -1.27 4.90 21.27
CA ALA A 211 -0.55 5.90 20.50
C ALA A 211 -1.43 6.59 19.46
N LYS A 212 -1.05 7.83 19.11
CA LYS A 212 -1.69 8.57 18.01
C LYS A 212 -1.39 7.88 16.68
N THR A 213 -2.43 7.57 15.92
CA THR A 213 -2.29 6.76 14.71
C THR A 213 -3.08 7.34 13.55
N LEU A 214 -2.43 7.48 12.40
CA LEU A 214 -3.08 7.63 11.11
C LEU A 214 -3.08 6.26 10.43
N PHE A 215 -4.28 5.73 10.16
CA PHE A 215 -4.46 4.40 9.59
C PHE A 215 -5.16 4.51 8.23
N ALA A 216 -4.40 4.51 7.14
CA ALA A 216 -4.96 4.48 5.79
C ALA A 216 -5.27 3.05 5.36
N THR A 217 -6.49 2.82 4.87
CA THR A 217 -6.98 1.49 4.50
C THR A 217 -7.87 1.51 3.27
N HIS A 218 -7.97 0.34 2.63
CA HIS A 218 -8.96 0.03 1.59
C HIS A 218 -10.13 -0.81 2.13
N TYR A 219 -10.02 -1.32 3.36
CA TYR A 219 -11.07 -2.06 4.03
C TYR A 219 -12.12 -1.10 4.58
N HIS A 220 -13.28 -1.04 3.93
CA HIS A 220 -14.39 -0.20 4.37
C HIS A 220 -15.03 -0.72 5.66
N GLU A 221 -14.91 -2.02 5.93
CA GLU A 221 -15.38 -2.70 7.14
C GLU A 221 -14.76 -2.12 8.41
N LEU A 222 -13.52 -1.62 8.33
CA LEU A 222 -12.84 -0.98 9.47
C LEU A 222 -13.49 0.34 9.88
N THR A 223 -14.30 0.97 9.01
CA THR A 223 -15.01 2.19 9.39
C THR A 223 -16.07 1.96 10.47
N GLU A 224 -16.58 0.73 10.62
CA GLU A 224 -17.51 0.36 11.70
C GLU A 224 -16.89 0.44 13.10
N LEU A 225 -15.56 0.57 13.19
CA LEU A 225 -14.86 0.72 14.46
C LEU A 225 -15.15 2.07 15.14
N GLU A 226 -15.44 3.11 14.36
CA GLU A 226 -15.93 4.38 14.90
C GLU A 226 -17.30 4.16 15.55
N GLY A 227 -17.41 4.49 16.85
CA GLY A 227 -18.61 4.26 17.65
C GLY A 227 -18.65 2.90 18.37
N ARG A 228 -17.82 1.93 17.96
CA ARG A 228 -17.59 0.69 18.72
C ARG A 228 -16.44 0.82 19.72
N LEU A 229 -15.34 1.43 19.29
CA LEU A 229 -14.17 1.68 20.13
C LEU A 229 -13.99 3.18 20.38
N PRO A 230 -13.61 3.59 21.61
CA PRO A 230 -13.38 5.00 21.91
C PRO A 230 -12.11 5.49 21.23
N GLY A 231 -12.05 6.77 20.89
CA GLY A 231 -10.83 7.35 20.33
C GLY A 231 -10.62 7.10 18.83
N ILE A 232 -11.55 6.45 18.13
CA ILE A 232 -11.49 6.22 16.68
C ILE A 232 -12.36 7.24 15.95
N LYS A 233 -11.80 7.83 14.90
CA LYS A 233 -12.49 8.76 13.98
C LYS A 233 -12.31 8.34 12.54
N ASN A 234 -13.38 8.33 11.76
CA ASN A 234 -13.27 8.12 10.33
C ASN A 234 -13.12 9.44 9.60
N VAL A 235 -12.22 9.43 8.63
CA VAL A 235 -12.12 10.48 7.62
C VAL A 235 -12.00 9.83 6.23
N GLN A 236 -12.41 10.59 5.23
CA GLN A 236 -12.31 10.18 3.84
C GLN A 236 -11.75 11.32 2.99
N VAL A 237 -11.16 10.95 1.86
CA VAL A 237 -10.85 11.94 0.83
C VAL A 237 -12.12 12.31 0.08
N SER A 238 -12.43 13.60 0.03
CA SER A 238 -13.57 14.15 -0.70
C SER A 238 -13.46 13.90 -2.21
N VAL A 239 -14.58 13.45 -2.77
CA VAL A 239 -14.76 13.13 -4.18
C VAL A 239 -15.91 13.98 -4.73
N SER A 240 -15.68 14.74 -5.79
CA SER A 240 -16.75 15.44 -6.53
C SER A 240 -17.15 14.64 -7.75
N LYS A 241 -18.45 14.47 -7.97
CA LYS A 241 -18.99 13.79 -9.15
C LYS A 241 -19.69 14.81 -10.06
N HIS A 242 -19.23 14.91 -11.30
CA HIS A 242 -19.86 15.72 -12.34
C HIS A 242 -20.39 14.79 -13.43
N GLY A 243 -21.67 14.43 -13.33
CA GLY A 243 -22.29 13.45 -14.22
C GLY A 243 -21.64 12.08 -14.07
N GLU A 244 -20.89 11.67 -15.08
CA GLU A 244 -20.17 10.39 -15.14
C GLU A 244 -18.69 10.49 -14.77
N ASP A 245 -18.18 11.71 -14.62
CA ASP A 245 -16.78 12.00 -14.27
C ASP A 245 -16.62 12.22 -12.77
N ILE A 246 -15.46 11.82 -12.26
CA ILE A 246 -15.07 11.99 -10.87
C ILE A 246 -13.78 12.79 -10.78
N VAL A 247 -13.79 13.77 -9.87
CA VAL A 247 -12.64 14.61 -9.54
C VAL A 247 -12.30 14.40 -8.07
N PHE A 248 -11.06 13.98 -7.80
CA PHE A 248 -10.54 13.87 -6.45
C PHE A 248 -10.12 15.24 -5.95
N LEU A 249 -10.84 15.77 -4.95
CA LEU A 249 -10.58 17.10 -4.40
C LEU A 249 -9.38 17.12 -3.45
N ARG A 250 -8.83 15.95 -3.08
CA ARG A 250 -7.68 15.79 -2.15
C ARG A 250 -7.88 16.46 -0.78
N LYS A 251 -9.14 16.82 -0.44
CA LYS A 251 -9.54 17.37 0.86
C LYS A 251 -9.99 16.23 1.77
N ILE A 252 -9.42 16.15 2.97
CA ILE A 252 -9.83 15.23 4.02
C ILE A 252 -11.07 15.79 4.70
N VAL A 253 -12.13 14.98 4.76
CA VAL A 253 -13.40 15.34 5.39
C VAL A 253 -13.84 14.24 6.36
N PRO A 254 -14.57 14.58 7.45
CA PRO A 254 -15.10 13.58 8.36
C PRO A 254 -16.01 12.55 7.68
N GLY A 255 -16.04 11.33 8.23
CA GLY A 255 -16.88 10.22 7.78
C GLY A 255 -16.09 9.11 7.07
N GLY A 256 -16.66 7.91 7.05
CA GLY A 256 -16.17 6.78 6.26
C GLY A 256 -16.62 6.88 4.80
N ALA A 257 -15.83 6.30 3.89
CA ALA A 257 -16.27 6.14 2.51
C ALA A 257 -17.31 5.01 2.42
N ASP A 258 -18.51 5.33 1.92
CA ASP A 258 -19.61 4.35 1.77
C ASP A 258 -19.43 3.40 0.57
N ARG A 259 -18.53 3.72 -0.37
CA ARG A 259 -18.31 2.97 -1.61
C ARG A 259 -16.85 3.01 -2.07
N SER A 260 -16.42 1.92 -2.71
CA SER A 260 -15.15 1.85 -3.44
C SER A 260 -15.31 2.47 -4.82
N TYR A 261 -14.42 3.41 -5.18
CA TYR A 261 -14.42 4.08 -6.49
C TYR A 261 -13.53 3.36 -7.54
N GLY A 262 -13.37 2.04 -7.42
CA GLY A 262 -12.42 1.28 -8.23
C GLY A 262 -12.74 1.29 -9.72
N ILE A 263 -14.02 1.12 -10.07
CA ILE A 263 -14.48 1.13 -11.46
C ILE A 263 -14.36 2.53 -12.06
N GLU A 264 -14.63 3.56 -11.26
CA GLU A 264 -14.53 4.96 -11.64
C GLU A 264 -13.08 5.38 -11.89
N VAL A 265 -12.13 4.90 -11.07
CA VAL A 265 -10.70 5.08 -11.32
C VAL A 265 -10.27 4.34 -12.59
N ALA A 266 -10.77 3.12 -12.83
CA ALA A 266 -10.49 2.38 -14.05
C ALA A 266 -10.99 3.11 -15.32
N ARG A 267 -12.13 3.81 -15.22
CA ARG A 267 -12.62 4.68 -16.29
C ARG A 267 -11.66 5.85 -16.56
N LEU A 268 -11.17 6.53 -15.52
CA LEU A 268 -10.18 7.60 -15.67
C LEU A 268 -8.88 7.11 -16.31
N ALA A 269 -8.51 5.84 -16.08
CA ALA A 269 -7.38 5.20 -16.74
C ALA A 269 -7.64 4.83 -18.22
N GLY A 270 -8.86 5.04 -18.72
CA GLY A 270 -9.23 4.81 -20.12
C GLY A 270 -9.60 3.37 -20.45
N LEU A 271 -10.05 2.57 -19.47
CA LEU A 271 -10.50 1.20 -19.76
C LEU A 271 -11.73 1.20 -20.69
N PRO A 272 -11.85 0.21 -21.61
CA PRO A 272 -12.98 0.14 -22.53
C PRO A 272 -14.33 0.06 -21.82
N ALA A 273 -15.34 0.76 -22.36
CA ALA A 273 -16.69 0.82 -21.78
C ALA A 273 -17.28 -0.57 -21.52
N ALA A 274 -17.09 -1.53 -22.44
CA ALA A 274 -17.57 -2.91 -22.27
C ALA A 274 -16.98 -3.61 -21.03
N VAL A 275 -15.71 -3.33 -20.68
CA VAL A 275 -15.08 -3.88 -19.47
C VAL A 275 -15.66 -3.22 -18.22
N LEU A 276 -15.88 -1.90 -18.26
CA LEU A 276 -16.46 -1.16 -17.14
C LEU A 276 -17.90 -1.59 -16.85
N GLU A 277 -18.73 -1.77 -17.88
CA GLU A 277 -20.10 -2.27 -17.70
C GLU A 277 -20.10 -3.68 -17.12
N ARG A 278 -19.25 -4.57 -17.65
CA ARG A 278 -19.14 -5.93 -17.10
C ARG A 278 -18.64 -5.94 -15.66
N ALA A 279 -17.69 -5.07 -15.30
CA ALA A 279 -17.19 -4.94 -13.93
C ALA A 279 -18.30 -4.47 -12.97
N ARG A 280 -19.21 -3.59 -13.41
CA ARG A 280 -20.35 -3.15 -12.60
C ARG A 280 -21.35 -4.27 -12.35
N GLU A 281 -21.69 -5.05 -13.37
CA GLU A 281 -22.57 -6.22 -13.22
C GLU A 281 -22.00 -7.19 -12.18
N ILE A 282 -20.70 -7.52 -12.28
CA ILE A 282 -20.03 -8.41 -11.36
C ILE A 282 -20.01 -7.84 -9.93
N LEU A 283 -19.73 -6.54 -9.78
CA LEU A 283 -19.71 -5.89 -8.47
C LEU A 283 -21.08 -5.98 -7.77
N VAL A 284 -22.17 -5.73 -8.50
CA VAL A 284 -23.53 -5.82 -7.95
C VAL A 284 -23.84 -7.25 -7.48
N ASP A 285 -23.43 -8.27 -8.25
CA ASP A 285 -23.63 -9.66 -7.86
C ASP A 285 -22.79 -10.04 -6.62
N LEU A 286 -21.56 -9.55 -6.51
CA LEU A 286 -20.68 -9.77 -5.37
C LEU A 286 -21.21 -9.09 -4.10
N GLU A 287 -21.65 -7.83 -4.20
CA GLU A 287 -22.25 -7.08 -3.09
C GLU A 287 -23.53 -7.75 -2.59
N ARG A 288 -24.39 -8.25 -3.49
CA ARG A 288 -25.59 -8.99 -3.12
C ARG A 288 -25.24 -10.28 -2.38
N THR A 289 -24.26 -11.04 -2.89
CA THR A 289 -23.84 -12.32 -2.29
C THR A 289 -23.23 -12.09 -0.91
N ALA A 290 -22.37 -11.08 -0.76
CA ALA A 290 -21.77 -10.70 0.52
C ALA A 290 -22.84 -10.26 1.54
N ALA A 291 -23.83 -9.46 1.11
CA ALA A 291 -24.94 -9.05 1.98
C ALA A 291 -25.82 -10.24 2.39
N ASP A 292 -26.10 -11.17 1.48
CA ASP A 292 -26.90 -12.37 1.75
C ASP A 292 -26.17 -13.32 2.73
N GLU A 293 -24.87 -13.54 2.54
CA GLU A 293 -24.05 -14.34 3.47
C GLU A 293 -23.96 -13.69 4.86
N LEU A 294 -23.71 -12.38 4.93
CA LEU A 294 -23.67 -11.64 6.19
C LEU A 294 -25.03 -11.70 6.92
N SER A 295 -26.13 -11.58 6.18
CA SER A 295 -27.49 -11.65 6.73
C SER A 295 -27.86 -13.04 7.25
N MET A 296 -27.40 -14.12 6.61
CA MET A 296 -27.63 -15.48 7.07
C MET A 296 -26.84 -15.80 8.35
N VAL A 297 -25.62 -15.29 8.47
CA VAL A 297 -24.78 -15.52 9.65
C VAL A 297 -25.32 -14.77 10.86
N VAL A 298 -25.78 -13.53 10.68
CA VAL A 298 -26.44 -12.74 11.74
C VAL A 298 -27.77 -13.39 12.18
N ARG A 299 -28.57 -13.94 11.25
CA ARG A 299 -29.84 -14.61 11.56
C ARG A 299 -29.69 -15.95 12.28
N LYS A 300 -28.61 -16.71 12.04
CA LYS A 300 -28.37 -18.01 12.70
C LYS A 300 -27.75 -17.89 14.10
N THR A 301 -27.03 -16.81 14.39
CA THR A 301 -26.30 -16.64 15.66
C THR A 301 -26.96 -15.68 16.63
N GLY A 302 -27.85 -14.78 16.17
CA GLY A 302 -28.55 -13.84 17.05
C GLY A 302 -27.64 -12.77 17.67
N THR A 303 -26.40 -12.66 17.22
CA THR A 303 -25.38 -11.72 17.73
C THR A 303 -24.75 -10.91 16.60
N SER A 304 -24.15 -9.77 16.97
CA SER A 304 -23.57 -8.80 16.05
C SER A 304 -22.43 -9.38 15.19
N VAL A 305 -22.13 -8.74 14.06
CA VAL A 305 -21.11 -9.11 13.07
C VAL A 305 -19.76 -9.50 13.69
N ALA A 306 -19.38 -8.91 14.82
CA ALA A 306 -18.15 -9.24 15.56
C ALA A 306 -18.11 -10.67 16.12
N SER A 307 -19.25 -11.24 16.56
CA SER A 307 -19.27 -12.62 17.07
C SER A 307 -19.25 -13.66 15.95
N ALA A 308 -19.65 -13.29 14.74
CA ALA A 308 -19.65 -14.17 13.59
C ALA A 308 -18.22 -14.48 13.11
N VAL A 309 -17.37 -13.46 13.11
CA VAL A 309 -15.94 -13.58 12.78
C VAL A 309 -15.18 -14.31 13.89
N ALA A 310 -15.51 -14.05 15.17
CA ALA A 310 -14.92 -14.76 16.30
C ALA A 310 -15.39 -16.23 16.41
N ALA A 311 -16.67 -16.54 16.19
CA ALA A 311 -17.21 -17.90 16.26
C ALA A 311 -16.73 -18.79 15.09
N ALA A 312 -16.36 -18.20 13.95
CA ALA A 312 -15.70 -18.90 12.85
C ALA A 312 -14.26 -19.36 13.23
N SER A 313 -13.64 -18.70 14.22
CA SER A 313 -12.28 -19.03 14.68
C SER A 313 -12.23 -20.09 15.79
N GLU A 314 -13.26 -20.23 16.62
CA GLU A 314 -13.23 -21.16 17.77
C GLU A 314 -13.76 -22.58 17.48
N ASN A 315 -14.58 -22.77 16.44
CA ASN A 315 -15.02 -24.09 16.00
C ASN A 315 -14.30 -24.50 14.70
N ALA A 316 -13.01 -24.78 14.81
CA ALA A 316 -12.21 -25.36 13.73
C ALA A 316 -12.65 -26.80 13.41
N LYS A 317 -13.76 -26.94 12.66
CA LYS A 317 -13.84 -27.88 11.55
C LYS A 317 -13.80 -27.02 10.29
N PRO A 318 -12.97 -27.36 9.29
CA PRO A 318 -12.77 -26.51 8.14
C PRO A 318 -14.11 -26.33 7.43
N VAL A 319 -14.67 -25.13 7.53
CA VAL A 319 -15.81 -24.71 6.74
C VAL A 319 -15.29 -24.66 5.31
N GLN A 320 -15.67 -25.66 4.53
CA GLN A 320 -15.47 -25.74 3.09
C GLN A 320 -16.02 -24.45 2.46
N GLN A 321 -15.14 -23.52 2.10
CA GLN A 321 -15.47 -22.52 1.11
C GLN A 321 -15.35 -23.15 -0.28
N LEU A 322 -16.54 -23.46 -0.80
CA LEU A 322 -16.99 -23.63 -2.17
C LEU A 322 -15.93 -23.54 -3.29
N ALA A 323 -15.74 -24.57 -4.11
CA ALA A 323 -16.65 -25.00 -5.19
C ALA A 323 -16.77 -24.05 -6.39
N LEU A 324 -15.68 -23.35 -6.76
CA LEU A 324 -15.56 -22.68 -8.07
C LEU A 324 -14.43 -23.21 -8.97
N PHE A 325 -13.64 -24.17 -8.47
CA PHE A 325 -12.62 -24.90 -9.24
C PHE A 325 -12.61 -26.39 -8.91
N GLN A 326 -13.78 -27.04 -8.85
CA GLN A 326 -13.77 -28.51 -8.95
C GLN A 326 -13.56 -28.88 -10.42
N PRO A 327 -12.48 -29.59 -10.80
CA PRO A 327 -12.54 -30.38 -12.01
C PRO A 327 -13.73 -31.34 -11.81
N THR A 328 -14.61 -31.43 -12.80
CA THR A 328 -15.70 -32.43 -12.82
C THR A 328 -15.16 -33.74 -12.27
N PRO A 329 -15.74 -34.34 -11.22
CA PRO A 329 -15.18 -35.54 -10.61
C PRO A 329 -15.06 -36.61 -11.69
N GLU A 330 -13.84 -36.96 -12.08
CA GLU A 330 -13.63 -38.10 -12.96
C GLU A 330 -14.21 -39.33 -12.23
N PRO A 331 -15.13 -40.08 -12.85
CA PRO A 331 -15.79 -41.22 -12.20
C PRO A 331 -14.81 -42.22 -11.57
N LEU A 332 -13.60 -42.33 -12.13
CA LEU A 332 -12.53 -43.19 -11.63
C LEU A 332 -11.97 -42.75 -10.27
N ALA A 333 -11.83 -41.44 -10.03
CA ALA A 333 -11.23 -40.92 -8.79
C ALA A 333 -12.10 -41.22 -7.57
N ALA A 334 -13.42 -41.14 -7.74
CA ALA A 334 -14.39 -41.50 -6.69
C ALA A 334 -14.45 -43.02 -6.44
N GLU A 335 -14.19 -43.84 -7.45
CA GLU A 335 -14.16 -45.30 -7.34
C GLU A 335 -12.86 -45.76 -6.64
N LEU A 336 -11.72 -45.18 -7.01
CA LEU A 336 -10.42 -45.43 -6.36
C LEU A 336 -10.46 -45.09 -4.86
N ALA A 337 -11.10 -43.98 -4.49
CA ALA A 337 -11.23 -43.56 -3.09
C ALA A 337 -12.11 -44.50 -2.23
N ARG A 338 -12.94 -45.34 -2.87
CA ARG A 338 -13.82 -46.32 -2.21
C ARG A 338 -13.24 -47.72 -2.17
N LEU A 339 -12.09 -47.97 -2.82
CA LEU A 339 -11.46 -49.28 -2.81
C LEU A 339 -10.77 -49.56 -1.47
N ASP A 340 -11.12 -50.69 -0.86
CA ASP A 340 -10.40 -51.21 0.29
C ASP A 340 -9.37 -52.25 -0.16
N LEU A 341 -8.13 -51.78 -0.35
CA LEU A 341 -7.00 -52.60 -0.80
C LEU A 341 -6.67 -53.75 0.15
N SER A 342 -7.06 -53.67 1.42
CA SER A 342 -6.77 -54.70 2.42
C SER A 342 -7.63 -55.96 2.27
N ARG A 343 -8.71 -55.88 1.48
CA ARG A 343 -9.71 -56.95 1.33
C ARG A 343 -9.82 -57.49 -0.09
N LEU A 344 -9.05 -56.94 -1.03
CA LEU A 344 -9.04 -57.39 -2.42
C LEU A 344 -8.04 -58.52 -2.62
N THR A 345 -8.47 -59.57 -3.32
CA THR A 345 -7.53 -60.58 -3.78
C THR A 345 -6.69 -60.04 -4.95
N PRO A 346 -5.45 -60.52 -5.15
CA PRO A 346 -4.60 -60.04 -6.24
C PRO A 346 -5.24 -60.15 -7.64
N LEU A 347 -6.10 -61.16 -7.85
CA LEU A 347 -6.80 -61.35 -9.13
C LEU A 347 -7.92 -60.32 -9.34
N GLU A 348 -8.67 -59.97 -8.30
CA GLU A 348 -9.71 -58.94 -8.34
C GLU A 348 -9.09 -57.55 -8.57
N ALA A 349 -7.95 -57.26 -7.93
CA ALA A 349 -7.22 -56.02 -8.14
C ALA A 349 -6.73 -55.88 -9.60
N LEU A 350 -6.19 -56.95 -10.20
CA LEU A 350 -5.78 -56.97 -11.60
C LEU A 350 -6.96 -56.80 -12.57
N THR A 351 -8.11 -57.39 -12.24
CA THR A 351 -9.34 -57.27 -13.06
C THR A 351 -9.88 -55.85 -13.04
N LEU A 352 -9.93 -55.22 -11.85
CA LEU A 352 -10.34 -53.81 -11.69
C LEU A 352 -9.41 -52.84 -12.42
N LEU A 353 -8.09 -53.06 -12.34
CA LEU A 353 -7.09 -52.25 -13.06
C LEU A 353 -7.27 -52.36 -14.59
N HIS A 354 -7.56 -53.56 -15.09
CA HIS A 354 -7.82 -53.78 -16.52
C HIS A 354 -9.09 -53.05 -17.00
N GLU A 355 -10.17 -53.11 -16.20
CA GLU A 355 -11.43 -52.41 -16.50
C GLU A 355 -11.27 -50.88 -16.48
N TRP A 356 -10.50 -50.36 -15.53
CA TRP A 356 -10.18 -48.93 -15.47
C TRP A 356 -9.35 -48.46 -16.66
N GLN A 357 -8.35 -49.23 -17.05
CA GLN A 357 -7.52 -48.94 -18.22
C GLN A 357 -8.37 -48.91 -19.51
N HIS A 358 -9.31 -49.84 -19.66
CA HIS A 358 -10.21 -49.91 -20.82
C HIS A 358 -11.28 -48.80 -20.82
N ARG A 359 -11.76 -48.37 -19.65
CA ARG A 359 -12.67 -47.21 -19.52
C ARG A 359 -11.98 -45.88 -19.83
N TYR A 360 -10.76 -45.71 -19.31
CA TYR A 360 -9.96 -44.50 -19.53
C TYR A 360 -9.55 -44.34 -21.01
N SER A 361 -9.28 -45.44 -21.72
CA SER A 361 -9.00 -45.40 -23.17
C SER A 361 -10.25 -45.10 -24.01
N LYS A 362 -11.44 -45.57 -23.61
CA LYS A 362 -12.72 -45.23 -24.26
C LYS A 362 -13.10 -43.75 -24.12
N LEU A 363 -12.92 -43.17 -22.93
CA LEU A 363 -13.18 -41.73 -22.69
C LEU A 363 -12.24 -40.81 -23.50
N ASN A 364 -11.03 -41.28 -23.82
CA ASN A 364 -10.06 -40.54 -24.63
C ASN A 364 -10.07 -40.91 -26.13
N SER A 365 -10.95 -41.81 -26.57
CA SER A 365 -11.10 -42.21 -27.99
C SER A 365 -12.38 -41.73 -28.67
N GLU A 366 -13.28 -41.04 -27.96
CA GLU A 366 -14.29 -40.21 -28.62
C GLU A 366 -13.64 -38.89 -29.08
N PRO A 367 -13.54 -38.64 -30.40
CA PRO A 367 -13.09 -37.35 -30.88
C PRO A 367 -14.16 -36.34 -30.51
N ASN A 368 -13.81 -35.43 -29.61
CA ASN A 368 -14.46 -34.15 -29.48
C ASN A 368 -14.35 -33.47 -30.85
N SER A 369 -15.36 -33.69 -31.69
CA SER A 369 -15.57 -33.14 -33.02
C SER A 369 -16.02 -31.69 -32.90
N LYS A 370 -15.18 -30.89 -32.22
CA LYS A 370 -14.56 -29.70 -32.79
C LYS A 370 -15.24 -29.26 -34.10
N SER A 371 -16.02 -28.18 -34.19
CA SER A 371 -15.77 -26.83 -33.63
C SER A 371 -14.31 -26.33 -33.66
N ASN A 372 -13.36 -27.11 -34.21
CA ASN A 372 -12.02 -26.67 -34.63
C ASN A 372 -11.81 -26.81 -36.15
N SER A 373 -12.84 -27.09 -36.96
CA SER A 373 -12.67 -27.03 -38.42
C SER A 373 -12.56 -25.59 -38.95
N GLU A 374 -13.01 -24.57 -38.21
CA GLU A 374 -12.94 -23.17 -38.65
C GLU A 374 -11.77 -22.38 -38.04
N ALA A 375 -11.33 -22.72 -36.82
CA ALA A 375 -10.23 -21.99 -36.15
C ALA A 375 -8.82 -22.38 -36.64
N THR A 376 -8.65 -23.58 -37.20
CA THR A 376 -7.34 -24.07 -37.66
C THR A 376 -7.04 -23.77 -39.14
N ALA A 377 -8.06 -23.41 -39.93
CA ALA A 377 -7.91 -22.99 -41.32
C ALA A 377 -7.51 -21.51 -41.43
N SER A 378 -8.09 -20.63 -40.60
CA SER A 378 -7.80 -19.18 -40.63
C SER A 378 -6.38 -18.83 -40.16
N ASN A 379 -5.80 -19.59 -39.21
CA ASN A 379 -4.44 -19.34 -38.73
C ASN A 379 -3.32 -19.88 -39.65
N LYS A 380 -3.60 -20.88 -40.51
CA LYS A 380 -2.63 -21.34 -41.52
C LYS A 380 -2.63 -20.46 -42.78
N VAL A 381 -3.76 -19.86 -43.14
CA VAL A 381 -3.86 -18.91 -44.26
C VAL A 381 -3.24 -17.56 -43.89
N ALA A 382 -3.39 -17.08 -42.65
CA ALA A 382 -2.76 -15.85 -42.18
C ALA A 382 -1.23 -15.95 -42.04
N ALA A 383 -0.70 -17.10 -41.61
CA ALA A 383 0.74 -17.33 -41.53
C ALA A 383 1.41 -17.47 -42.91
N ALA A 384 0.73 -18.07 -43.89
CA ALA A 384 1.22 -18.18 -45.27
C ALA A 384 1.19 -16.83 -46.02
N ALA A 385 0.14 -16.01 -45.80
CA ALA A 385 0.02 -14.68 -46.38
C ALA A 385 1.04 -13.66 -45.81
N THR A 386 1.46 -13.85 -44.55
CA THR A 386 2.47 -12.99 -43.91
C THR A 386 3.88 -13.34 -44.39
N SER A 387 4.19 -14.62 -44.62
CA SER A 387 5.48 -15.05 -45.18
C SER A 387 5.64 -14.71 -46.68
N GLN A 388 4.55 -14.67 -47.46
CA GLN A 388 4.58 -14.21 -48.86
C GLN A 388 4.74 -12.69 -48.98
N LYS A 389 4.10 -11.90 -48.10
CA LYS A 389 4.28 -10.43 -48.08
C LYS A 389 5.69 -9.99 -47.65
N ILE A 390 6.36 -10.76 -46.78
CA ILE A 390 7.74 -10.48 -46.37
C ILE A 390 8.73 -10.85 -47.50
N ALA A 391 8.41 -11.84 -48.33
CA ALA A 391 9.22 -12.22 -49.50
C ALA A 391 9.04 -11.26 -50.71
N GLU A 392 7.84 -10.70 -50.92
CA GLU A 392 7.60 -9.69 -51.98
C GLU A 392 8.22 -8.31 -51.69
N VAL A 393 8.31 -7.93 -50.40
CA VAL A 393 8.96 -6.67 -49.98
C VAL A 393 10.49 -6.76 -50.04
N ALA A 394 11.07 -7.96 -49.88
CA ALA A 394 12.50 -8.19 -50.05
C ALA A 394 12.93 -8.26 -51.53
N ALA A 395 12.05 -8.71 -52.43
CA ALA A 395 12.32 -8.80 -53.87
C ALA A 395 12.17 -7.46 -54.62
N THR A 396 11.50 -6.47 -54.03
CA THR A 396 11.36 -5.12 -54.60
C THR A 396 12.48 -4.17 -54.18
N SER A 397 13.22 -4.45 -53.09
CA SER A 397 14.38 -3.65 -52.68
C SER A 397 15.70 -4.01 -53.38
N GLU A 398 15.79 -5.15 -54.08
CA GLU A 398 17.00 -5.55 -54.85
C GLU A 398 16.92 -5.15 -56.34
N GLY A 399 15.81 -4.54 -56.79
CA GLY A 399 15.59 -4.12 -58.17
C GLY A 399 15.96 -2.66 -58.50
N GLU A 400 16.15 -1.79 -57.50
CA GLU A 400 16.40 -0.36 -57.71
C GLU A 400 17.89 0.07 -57.64
N GLU A 401 18.84 -0.84 -57.38
CA GLU A 401 20.29 -0.52 -57.40
C GLU A 401 21.02 -0.91 -58.71
N ARG A 402 20.29 -1.19 -59.79
CA ARG A 402 20.88 -1.39 -61.13
C ARG A 402 20.13 -0.64 -62.24
N ASN A 403 20.00 0.68 -62.08
CA ASN A 403 20.04 1.68 -63.15
C ASN A 403 19.81 3.07 -62.52
N GLY A 404 20.89 3.83 -62.35
CA GLY A 404 20.91 5.18 -61.80
C GLY A 404 22.33 5.64 -61.57
#